data_AF-A0A015LI53-F1
#
_entry.id   AF-A0A015LI53-F1
#
_cell.length_a   1.000
_cell.length_b   1.000
_cell.length_c   1.000
_cell.angle_alpha   90.00
_cell.angle_beta   90.00
_cell.angle_gamma   90.00
#
_symmetry.space_group_name_H-M   'P 1'
#
loop_
_entity.id
_entity.type
_entity.pdbx_description
1 polymer ?
#
loop_
_entity_poly.entity_id
_entity_poly.type
_entity_poly.pdbx_seq_one_letter_code
_entity_poly.pdbx_strand_id
1 'polypeptide(L)'
;MSVSGEVTGTGPLKATIQVPDGVKVSWNQLLIGQLPLDTITAQPFTGAKIESSQKFKVLNKTAFAEFNKFMLKEREFTWHLEGIASVEAAGLNLQGIVLSKDVTMGGNIIKKF
;
A
#
# COMPACT_ATOMS: atom_id res chain seq x y z
N MET A 1 2.42 -6.52 10.29
CA MET A 1 2.26 -5.12 9.86
C MET A 1 0.83 -4.97 9.40
N SER A 2 0.09 -3.99 9.91
CA SER A 2 -1.20 -3.61 9.37
C SER A 2 -1.01 -2.34 8.55
N VAL A 3 -1.53 -2.32 7.33
CA VAL A 3 -1.59 -1.10 6.51
C VAL A 3 -3.01 -0.58 6.59
N SER A 4 -3.13 0.70 6.95
CA SER A 4 -4.40 1.42 6.92
C SER A 4 -4.34 2.53 5.89
N GLY A 5 -5.45 2.74 5.18
CA GLY A 5 -5.60 3.80 4.21
C GLY A 5 -7.07 4.14 4.01
N GLU A 6 -7.35 5.19 3.26
CA GLU A 6 -8.70 5.61 2.96
C GLU A 6 -8.82 5.94 1.46
N VAL A 7 -9.92 5.50 0.86
CA VAL A 7 -10.38 5.95 -0.44
C VAL A 7 -11.37 7.07 -0.19
N THR A 8 -11.03 8.29 -0.57
CA THR A 8 -11.90 9.46 -0.41
C THR A 8 -12.34 10.00 -1.78
N GLY A 9 -13.26 10.97 -1.79
CA GLY A 9 -13.71 11.61 -3.02
C GLY A 9 -14.49 10.68 -3.95
N THR A 10 -15.14 9.65 -3.42
CA THR A 10 -15.96 8.75 -4.24
C THR A 10 -17.18 9.48 -4.76
N GLY A 11 -17.51 9.20 -6.02
CA GLY A 11 -18.73 9.67 -6.66
C GLY A 11 -20.00 8.99 -6.11
N PRO A 12 -21.16 9.22 -6.76
CA PRO A 12 -22.44 8.63 -6.36
C PRO A 12 -22.52 7.11 -6.56
N LEU A 13 -21.53 6.51 -7.22
CA LEU A 13 -21.55 5.10 -7.59
C LEU A 13 -20.70 4.27 -6.62
N LYS A 14 -21.24 3.12 -6.24
CA LYS A 14 -20.45 2.08 -5.56
C LYS A 14 -19.39 1.58 -6.52
N ALA A 15 -18.16 1.46 -6.04
CA ALA A 15 -17.04 1.00 -6.82
C ALA A 15 -16.29 -0.15 -6.12
N THR A 16 -15.81 -1.09 -6.92
CA THR A 16 -14.90 -2.16 -6.49
C THR A 16 -13.54 -1.86 -7.07
N ILE A 17 -12.52 -1.74 -6.21
CA ILE A 17 -11.14 -1.45 -6.59
C ILE A 17 -10.30 -2.69 -6.32
N GLN A 18 -9.53 -3.10 -7.31
CA GLN A 18 -8.66 -4.28 -7.23
C GLN A 18 -7.26 -3.89 -7.69
N VAL A 19 -6.26 -4.47 -7.05
CA VAL A 19 -4.86 -4.37 -7.44
C VAL A 19 -4.34 -5.81 -7.58
N PRO A 20 -4.56 -6.48 -8.73
CA PRO A 20 -4.37 -7.92 -8.86
C PRO A 20 -2.96 -8.39 -8.49
N ASP A 21 -1.96 -7.60 -8.88
CA ASP A 21 -0.55 -7.86 -8.56
C ASP A 21 -0.12 -7.21 -7.24
N GLY A 22 -1.05 -6.70 -6.43
CA GLY A 22 -0.72 -5.88 -5.26
C GLY A 22 0.14 -4.66 -5.60
N VAL A 23 0.79 -4.09 -4.58
CA VAL A 23 1.71 -2.96 -4.75
C VAL A 23 3.15 -3.39 -4.56
N LYS A 24 4.02 -2.99 -5.48
CA LYS A 24 5.47 -3.04 -5.32
C LYS A 24 5.88 -1.99 -4.30
N VAL A 25 6.82 -2.35 -3.46
CA VAL A 25 7.31 -1.49 -2.39
C VAL A 25 8.81 -1.30 -2.57
N SER A 26 9.20 -0.04 -2.69
CA SER A 26 10.58 0.38 -2.84
C SER A 26 11.00 1.25 -1.67
N TRP A 27 12.25 1.11 -1.26
CA TRP A 27 12.90 1.98 -0.28
C TRP A 27 14.21 2.48 -0.89
N ASN A 28 14.45 3.78 -0.86
CA ASN A 28 15.60 4.42 -1.49
C ASN A 28 15.79 3.99 -2.97
N GLN A 29 14.68 4.02 -3.73
CA GLN A 29 14.63 3.59 -5.15
C GLN A 29 14.94 2.10 -5.41
N LEU A 30 15.17 1.30 -4.36
CA LEU A 30 15.40 -0.13 -4.47
C LEU A 30 14.11 -0.90 -4.17
N LEU A 31 13.70 -1.75 -5.09
CA LEU A 31 12.60 -2.68 -4.88
C LEU A 31 12.97 -3.64 -3.74
N ILE A 32 12.22 -3.60 -2.64
CA ILE A 32 12.40 -4.48 -1.48
C ILE A 32 11.41 -5.64 -1.50
N GLY A 33 10.20 -5.40 -1.98
CA GLY A 33 9.17 -6.42 -1.99
C GLY A 33 7.84 -5.97 -2.58
N GLN A 34 6.81 -6.70 -2.20
CA GLN A 34 5.44 -6.55 -2.71
C GLN A 34 4.47 -6.78 -1.57
N LEU A 35 3.42 -5.96 -1.51
CA LEU A 35 2.32 -6.08 -0.57
C LEU A 35 1.04 -6.39 -1.34
N PRO A 36 0.46 -7.60 -1.18
CA PRO A 36 -0.88 -7.88 -1.68
C PRO A 36 -1.90 -6.93 -1.04
N LEU A 37 -2.90 -6.51 -1.80
CA LEU A 37 -4.01 -5.71 -1.30
C LEU A 37 -5.30 -6.50 -1.48
N ASP A 38 -6.14 -6.45 -0.45
CA ASP A 38 -7.49 -6.99 -0.52
C ASP A 38 -8.33 -6.15 -1.49
N THR A 39 -9.40 -6.75 -2.01
CA THR A 39 -10.36 -6.00 -2.82
C THR A 39 -11.02 -4.92 -1.95
N ILE A 40 -11.03 -3.68 -2.44
CA ILE A 40 -11.58 -2.53 -1.71
C ILE A 40 -12.94 -2.20 -2.28
N THR A 41 -13.96 -2.08 -1.43
CA THR A 41 -15.30 -1.65 -1.84
C THR A 41 -15.54 -0.22 -1.37
N ALA A 42 -15.62 0.71 -2.31
CA ALA A 42 -15.90 2.12 -2.07
C ALA A 42 -17.41 2.39 -2.08
N GLN A 43 -17.90 2.98 -1.00
CA GLN A 43 -19.29 3.36 -0.82
C GLN A 43 -19.57 4.73 -1.48
N PRO A 44 -20.79 4.93 -2.03
CA PRO A 44 -21.22 6.21 -2.59
C PRO A 44 -21.00 7.37 -1.61
N PHE A 45 -20.36 8.44 -2.06
CA PHE A 45 -20.07 9.67 -1.31
C PHE A 45 -19.27 9.51 0.01
N THR A 46 -18.98 8.29 0.44
CA THR A 46 -18.41 7.98 1.77
C THR A 46 -17.00 7.41 1.66
N GLY A 47 -16.68 6.73 0.56
CA GLY A 47 -15.35 6.17 0.36
C GLY A 47 -15.21 4.74 0.85
N ALA A 48 -13.97 4.35 1.14
CA ALA A 48 -13.63 3.06 1.75
C ALA A 48 -12.50 3.22 2.75
N LYS A 49 -12.54 2.43 3.82
CA LYS A 49 -11.33 2.17 4.61
C LYS A 49 -10.60 0.97 4.01
N ILE A 50 -9.30 1.10 3.90
CA ILE A 50 -8.39 0.03 3.54
C ILE A 50 -7.76 -0.43 4.84
N GLU A 51 -8.04 -1.66 5.25
CA GLU A 51 -7.35 -2.32 6.36
C GLU A 51 -6.85 -3.65 5.85
N SER A 52 -5.55 -3.72 5.54
CA SER A 52 -4.96 -4.96 5.05
C SER A 52 -4.00 -5.54 6.08
N SER A 53 -4.21 -6.83 6.36
CA SER A 53 -3.35 -7.66 7.21
C SER A 53 -2.51 -8.64 6.39
N GLN A 54 -2.42 -8.41 5.08
CA GLN A 54 -1.69 -9.27 4.14
C GLN A 54 -0.19 -9.32 4.46
N LYS A 55 0.41 -10.47 4.18
CA LYS A 55 1.84 -10.68 4.42
C LYS A 55 2.67 -10.00 3.33
N PHE A 56 3.62 -9.17 3.77
CA PHE A 56 4.63 -8.60 2.89
C PHE A 56 5.51 -9.69 2.27
N LYS A 57 5.64 -9.71 0.95
CA LYS A 57 6.48 -10.64 0.20
C LYS A 57 7.81 -9.97 -0.15
N VAL A 58 8.90 -10.47 0.42
CA VAL A 58 10.25 -9.99 0.09
C VAL A 58 10.61 -10.48 -1.32
N LEU A 59 10.93 -9.55 -2.21
CA LEU A 59 11.38 -9.85 -3.57
C LEU A 59 12.89 -9.69 -3.73
N ASN A 60 13.52 -8.80 -2.95
CA ASN A 60 14.96 -8.61 -2.94
C ASN A 60 15.48 -8.71 -1.50
N LYS A 61 16.08 -9.86 -1.17
CA LYS A 61 16.58 -10.13 0.18
C LYS A 61 17.72 -9.20 0.59
N THR A 62 18.59 -8.83 -0.34
CA THR A 62 19.74 -7.95 -0.06
C THR A 62 19.25 -6.54 0.28
N ALA A 63 18.42 -5.95 -0.59
CA ALA A 63 17.86 -4.63 -0.34
C ALA A 63 16.99 -4.62 0.94
N PHE A 64 16.22 -5.68 1.18
CA PHE A 64 15.43 -5.80 2.40
C PHE A 64 16.30 -5.94 3.67
N ALA A 65 17.45 -6.62 3.60
CA ALA A 65 18.39 -6.70 4.72
C ALA A 65 19.04 -5.33 5.02
N GLU A 66 19.36 -4.55 3.99
CA GLU A 66 19.85 -3.17 4.14
C GLU A 66 18.80 -2.25 4.75
N PHE A 67 17.56 -2.33 4.25
CA PHE A 67 16.42 -1.62 4.83
C PHE A 67 16.23 -1.96 6.32
N ASN A 68 16.31 -3.23 6.71
CA ASN A 68 16.22 -3.62 8.11
C ASN A 68 17.35 -3.04 8.96
N LYS A 69 18.59 -3.01 8.45
CA LYS A 69 19.71 -2.36 9.15
C LYS A 69 19.50 -0.86 9.31
N PHE A 70 18.91 -0.21 8.31
CA PHE A 70 18.56 1.21 8.34
C PHE A 70 17.49 1.48 9.41
N MET A 71 16.43 0.68 9.48
CA MET A 71 15.36 0.82 10.48
C MET A 71 15.85 0.72 11.93
N LEU A 72 16.99 0.06 12.19
CA LEU A 72 17.58 0.00 13.54
C LEU A 72 18.24 1.31 13.97
N LYS A 73 18.61 2.17 13.02
CA LYS A 73 19.32 3.43 13.26
C LYS A 73 18.40 4.64 13.15
N GLU A 74 17.53 4.62 12.14
CA GLU A 74 16.65 5.74 11.83
C GLU A 74 15.28 5.57 12.46
N ARG A 75 14.71 6.69 12.91
CA ARG A 75 13.37 6.74 13.51
C ARG A 75 12.26 6.91 12.50
N GLU A 76 12.60 7.13 11.24
CA GLU A 76 11.63 7.40 10.19
C GLU A 76 12.15 6.86 8.87
N PHE A 77 11.26 6.31 8.07
CA PHE A 77 11.57 5.88 6.71
C PHE A 77 10.34 6.06 5.82
N THR A 78 10.60 6.23 4.52
CA THR A 78 9.54 6.33 3.52
C THR A 78 9.61 5.14 2.58
N TRP A 79 8.48 4.51 2.35
CA TRP A 79 8.29 3.54 1.29
C TRP A 79 7.57 4.20 0.11
N HIS A 80 8.04 3.88 -1.08
CA HIS A 80 7.36 4.20 -2.32
C HIS A 80 6.55 2.97 -2.78
N LEU A 81 5.23 3.13 -2.90
CA LEU A 81 4.30 2.08 -3.27
C LEU A 81 3.83 2.32 -4.70
N GLU A 82 3.97 1.33 -5.57
CA GLU A 82 3.55 1.39 -6.96
C GLU A 82 2.71 0.18 -7.36
N GLY A 83 1.62 0.40 -8.09
CA GLY A 83 0.77 -0.69 -8.58
C GLY A 83 -0.17 -0.25 -9.68
N ILE A 84 -0.83 -1.23 -10.30
CA ILE A 84 -1.87 -0.99 -11.31
C ILE A 84 -3.20 -1.47 -10.75
N ALA A 85 -4.16 -0.56 -10.68
CA ALA A 85 -5.51 -0.82 -10.22
C ALA A 85 -6.49 -0.99 -11.39
N SER A 86 -7.51 -1.81 -11.14
CA SER A 86 -8.77 -1.82 -11.88
C SER A 86 -9.90 -1.35 -10.97
N VAL A 87 -10.84 -0.59 -11.54
CA VAL A 87 -12.01 -0.08 -10.85
C VAL A 87 -13.25 -0.46 -11.63
N GLU A 88 -14.17 -1.15 -10.97
CA GLU A 88 -15.48 -1.47 -11.50
C GLU A 88 -16.57 -0.66 -10.79
N ALA A 89 -17.39 0.06 -11.54
CA ALA A 89 -18.51 0.82 -10.99
C ALA A 89 -19.69 0.84 -11.97
N ALA A 90 -20.85 0.37 -11.52
CA ALA A 90 -22.10 0.36 -12.30
C ALA A 90 -21.96 -0.20 -13.75
N GLY A 91 -21.17 -1.27 -13.92
CA GLY A 91 -20.92 -1.90 -15.23
C GLY A 91 -19.82 -1.25 -16.07
N LEU A 92 -19.26 -0.12 -15.63
CA LEU A 92 -18.03 0.44 -16.21
C LEU A 92 -16.82 -0.24 -15.58
N ASN A 93 -15.86 -0.62 -16.41
CA ASN A 93 -14.60 -1.21 -15.99
C ASN A 93 -13.45 -0.32 -16.47
N LEU A 94 -12.77 0.32 -15.53
CA LEU A 94 -11.58 1.13 -15.79
C LEU A 94 -10.36 0.32 -15.39
N GLN A 95 -9.42 0.16 -16.32
CA GLN A 95 -8.19 -0.61 -16.11
C GLN A 95 -6.98 0.28 -16.34
N GLY A 96 -5.81 -0.13 -15.81
CA GLY A 96 -4.57 0.60 -16.02
C GLY A 96 -4.43 1.84 -15.15
N ILE A 97 -5.18 1.95 -14.06
CA ILE A 97 -5.06 3.09 -13.13
C ILE A 97 -3.75 2.94 -12.36
N VAL A 98 -2.83 3.88 -12.56
CA VAL A 98 -1.55 3.87 -11.87
C VAL A 98 -1.73 4.35 -10.44
N LEU A 99 -1.35 3.51 -9.49
CA LEU A 99 -1.20 3.86 -8.08
C LEU A 99 0.27 4.16 -7.82
N SER A 100 0.55 5.36 -7.30
CA SER A 100 1.87 5.74 -6.82
C SER A 100 1.70 6.54 -5.54
N LYS A 101 2.30 6.07 -4.44
CA LYS A 101 2.14 6.70 -3.13
C LYS A 101 3.40 6.55 -2.28
N ASP A 102 3.83 7.66 -1.70
CA ASP A 102 4.80 7.64 -0.62
C ASP A 102 4.09 7.48 0.73
N VAL A 103 4.55 6.50 1.50
CA VAL A 103 4.08 6.22 2.85
C VAL A 103 5.27 6.33 3.81
N THR A 104 5.24 7.38 4.62
CA THR A 104 6.24 7.63 5.65
C THR A 104 5.79 7.02 6.98
N MET A 105 6.68 6.24 7.59
CA MET A 105 6.42 5.53 8.84
C MET A 105 7.46 5.92 9.88
N GLY A 106 6.96 6.31 11.05
CA GLY A 106 7.78 6.45 12.26
C GLY A 106 8.09 5.07 12.85
N GLY A 107 9.37 4.79 13.06
CA GLY A 107 9.86 3.66 13.82
C GLY A 107 9.53 3.82 15.29
N ASN A 108 8.33 3.41 15.71
CA ASN A 108 8.01 3.22 17.12
C ASN A 108 8.67 1.92 17.62
N ILE A 109 10.00 1.96 17.80
CA ILE A 109 10.65 1.00 18.70
C ILE A 109 10.27 1.42 20.11
N ILE A 110 9.50 0.58 20.77
CA ILE A 110 8.91 0.74 22.11
C ILE A 110 9.94 1.40 23.05
N LYS A 111 9.68 2.65 23.46
CA LYS A 111 10.23 3.18 24.71
C LYS A 111 9.50 2.45 25.84
N LYS A 112 10.20 1.54 26.53
CA LYS A 112 10.10 1.33 27.99
C LYS A 112 11.17 0.33 28.43
N PHE A 113 12.25 0.87 28.99
CA PHE A 113 12.92 0.29 30.15
C PHE A 113 12.07 0.62 31.38
#